data_AF-A0A2J0LG00-F1
#
_entry.id   AF-A0A2J0LG00-F1
#
_cell.length_a   1.000
_cell.length_b   1.000
_cell.length_c   1.000
_cell.angle_alpha   90.00
_cell.angle_beta   90.00
_cell.angle_gamma   90.00
#
_symmetry.space_group_name_H-M   'P 1'
#
loop_
_entity.id
_entity.type
_entity.pdbx_description
1 polymer ?
#
loop_
_entity_poly.entity_id
_entity_poly.type
_entity_poly.pdbx_seq_one_letter_code
_entity_poly.pdbx_strand_id
1 'polypeptide(L)'
;MIGIGIAASKDEALKMFQRYRSMEQLQKTWKDNQDFWSAKAQAIALKTADKSFDAWMHWVTLQPVLRRIFGCSFLPDHDYGKGGKGWRDLWQDLLSLILIEPESVRESLINNFAGVRIDGSNATIIGAKFGEFVADRNAITRVWMDHGAWPLMTILLYVNQTGDYKILLEDNTYFRDSQLSRTFKKDKEWSPKYGHQLKDVNGNVYRGTLLEHLLLQNLVQFFNVGEHNITRLESADWNDGLEMA
;
A
#
# COMPACT_ATOMS: atom_id res chain seq x y z
N MET A 1 -17.16 -13.75 33.71
CA MET A 1 -16.39 -12.97 32.72
C MET A 1 -16.17 -13.86 31.50
N ILE A 2 -16.52 -13.39 30.31
CA ILE A 2 -16.36 -14.14 29.06
C ILE A 2 -15.28 -13.40 28.25
N GLY A 3 -14.33 -14.14 27.67
CA GLY A 3 -13.29 -13.60 26.82
C GLY A 3 -13.10 -14.49 25.60
N ILE A 4 -12.89 -13.86 24.45
CA ILE A 4 -12.57 -14.53 23.19
C ILE A 4 -11.16 -14.07 22.79
N GLY A 5 -10.31 -15.00 22.37
CA GLY A 5 -8.93 -14.68 21.99
C GLY A 5 -8.30 -15.77 21.12
N ILE A 6 -7.25 -15.38 20.41
CA ILE A 6 -6.46 -16.24 19.54
C ILE A 6 -5.00 -16.12 20.00
N ALA A 7 -4.32 -17.25 20.17
CA ALA A 7 -2.91 -17.32 20.57
C ALA A 7 -2.22 -18.51 19.89
N ALA A 8 -0.89 -18.47 19.75
CA ALA A 8 -0.14 -19.55 19.11
C ALA A 8 -0.05 -20.80 19.99
N SER A 9 -0.25 -20.65 21.30
CA SER A 9 -0.25 -21.76 22.26
C SER A 9 -1.17 -21.51 23.44
N LYS A 10 -1.53 -22.59 24.15
CA LYS A 10 -2.31 -22.51 25.39
C LYS A 10 -1.62 -21.68 26.47
N ASP A 11 -0.30 -21.82 26.62
CA ASP A 11 0.46 -21.09 27.65
C ASP A 11 0.48 -19.59 27.37
N GLU A 12 0.61 -19.21 26.10
CA GLU A 12 0.49 -17.82 25.67
C GLU A 12 -0.92 -17.27 25.94
N ALA A 13 -1.98 -18.04 25.60
CA ALA A 13 -3.35 -17.66 25.91
C ALA A 13 -3.56 -17.42 27.41
N LEU A 14 -3.05 -18.32 28.26
CA LEU A 14 -3.16 -18.21 29.72
C LEU A 14 -2.42 -16.99 30.28
N LYS A 15 -1.23 -16.68 29.73
CA LYS A 15 -0.47 -15.47 30.05
C LYS A 15 -1.21 -14.21 29.61
N MET A 16 -1.77 -14.18 28.40
CA MET A 16 -2.56 -13.04 27.93
C MET A 16 -3.78 -12.81 28.82
N PHE A 17 -4.47 -13.88 29.21
CA PHE A 17 -5.63 -13.82 30.08
C PHE A 17 -5.29 -13.28 31.49
N GLN A 18 -4.03 -13.33 31.95
CA GLN A 18 -3.59 -12.70 33.21
C GLN A 18 -3.88 -11.21 33.29
N ARG A 19 -3.91 -10.53 32.14
CA ARG A 19 -4.14 -9.08 32.06
C ARG A 19 -5.61 -8.68 32.22
N TYR A 20 -6.52 -9.64 32.20
CA TYR A 20 -7.96 -9.38 32.15
C TYR A 20 -8.74 -10.14 33.24
N ARG A 21 -8.10 -10.55 34.35
CA ARG A 21 -8.71 -11.48 35.32
C ARG A 21 -9.62 -10.82 36.35
N SER A 22 -9.53 -9.50 36.52
CA SER A 22 -10.34 -8.75 37.49
C SER A 22 -11.15 -7.63 36.83
N MET A 23 -12.22 -7.18 37.49
CA MET A 23 -13.02 -6.05 37.03
C MET A 23 -12.20 -4.75 36.96
N GLU A 24 -11.29 -4.55 37.89
CA GLU A 24 -10.38 -3.39 37.89
C GLU A 24 -9.46 -3.39 36.66
N GLN A 25 -8.87 -4.55 36.33
CA GLN A 25 -8.04 -4.71 35.13
C GLN A 25 -8.83 -4.49 33.84
N LEU A 26 -10.08 -4.99 33.78
CA LEU A 26 -10.97 -4.76 32.65
C LEU A 26 -11.34 -3.28 32.50
N GLN A 27 -11.69 -2.59 33.60
CA GLN A 27 -12.02 -1.17 33.56
C GLN A 27 -10.83 -0.33 33.09
N LYS A 28 -9.62 -0.65 33.56
CA LYS A 28 -8.39 0.00 33.09
C LYS A 28 -8.19 -0.22 31.60
N THR A 29 -8.23 -1.48 31.14
CA THR A 29 -8.05 -1.81 29.71
C THR A 29 -9.12 -1.15 28.84
N TRP A 30 -10.37 -1.10 29.32
CA TRP A 30 -11.47 -0.44 28.62
C TRP A 30 -11.20 1.07 28.47
N LYS A 31 -10.74 1.72 29.53
CA LYS A 31 -10.36 3.14 29.49
C LYS A 31 -9.20 3.38 28.51
N ASP A 32 -8.16 2.56 28.56
CA ASP A 32 -7.02 2.64 27.65
C ASP A 32 -7.46 2.47 26.18
N ASN A 33 -8.41 1.57 25.91
CA ASN A 33 -9.00 1.38 24.57
C ASN A 33 -9.79 2.61 24.11
N GLN A 34 -10.65 3.17 24.98
CA GLN A 34 -11.42 4.37 24.67
C GLN A 34 -10.51 5.56 24.37
N ASP A 35 -9.45 5.74 25.17
CA ASP A 35 -8.50 6.85 24.98
C ASP A 35 -7.72 6.71 23.68
N PHE A 36 -7.26 5.50 23.37
CA PHE A 36 -6.57 5.19 22.12
C PHE A 36 -7.44 5.54 20.90
N TRP A 37 -8.68 5.05 20.86
CA TRP A 37 -9.57 5.29 19.72
C TRP A 37 -10.08 6.73 19.65
N SER A 38 -10.32 7.37 20.79
CA SER A 38 -10.68 8.78 20.86
C SER A 38 -9.58 9.66 20.27
N ALA A 39 -8.31 9.42 20.62
CA ALA A 39 -7.18 10.13 20.05
C ALA A 39 -7.07 9.95 18.53
N LYS A 40 -7.30 8.74 18.01
CA LYS A 40 -7.28 8.48 16.56
C LYS A 40 -8.47 9.11 15.83
N ALA A 41 -9.67 9.07 16.41
CA ALA A 41 -10.87 9.67 15.80
C ALA A 41 -10.81 11.20 15.76
N GLN A 42 -10.12 11.82 16.73
CA GLN A 42 -9.96 13.27 16.82
C GLN A 42 -8.76 13.81 16.03
N ALA A 43 -8.01 12.94 15.36
CA ALA A 43 -6.85 13.35 14.57
C ALA A 43 -7.20 14.35 13.47
N ILE A 44 -8.41 14.24 12.91
CA ILE A 44 -9.00 15.22 11.99
C ILE A 44 -10.38 15.58 12.55
N ALA A 45 -10.51 16.78 13.10
CA ALA A 45 -11.76 17.29 13.64
C ALA A 45 -12.32 18.40 12.75
N LEU A 46 -13.58 18.24 12.35
CA LEU A 46 -14.30 19.27 11.61
C LEU A 46 -15.23 20.04 12.55
N LYS A 47 -15.35 21.34 12.30
CA LYS A 47 -16.26 22.22 13.03
C LYS A 47 -17.06 23.03 12.02
N THR A 48 -18.27 22.56 11.74
CA THR A 48 -19.20 23.20 10.82
C THR A 48 -20.46 23.66 11.55
N ALA A 49 -21.40 24.24 10.80
CA ALA A 49 -22.73 24.54 11.31
C ALA A 49 -23.58 23.27 11.53
N ASP A 50 -23.24 22.17 10.87
CA ASP A 50 -23.94 20.88 10.99
C ASP A 50 -23.19 19.96 11.96
N LYS A 51 -23.74 19.82 13.17
CA LYS A 51 -23.16 18.96 14.21
C LYS A 51 -23.31 17.47 13.95
N SER A 52 -24.30 17.07 13.16
CA SER A 52 -24.45 15.68 12.73
C SER A 52 -23.36 15.32 11.72
N PHE A 53 -23.04 16.24 10.81
CA PHE A 53 -21.93 16.08 9.88
C PHE A 53 -20.57 16.02 10.59
N ASP A 54 -20.32 16.94 11.54
CA ASP A 54 -19.10 16.93 12.35
C ASP A 54 -18.92 15.57 13.06
N ALA A 55 -19.98 15.05 13.68
CA ALA A 55 -19.95 13.75 14.38
C ALA A 55 -19.78 12.55 13.44
N TRP A 56 -20.40 12.58 12.26
CA TRP A 56 -20.22 11.54 11.24
C TRP A 56 -18.77 11.48 10.74
N MET A 57 -18.14 12.63 10.56
CA MET A 57 -16.76 12.72 10.09
C MET A 57 -15.72 12.15 11.07
N HIS A 58 -16.03 12.08 12.37
CA HIS A 58 -15.21 11.30 13.31
C HIS A 58 -15.18 9.81 12.95
N TRP A 59 -16.31 9.24 12.52
CA TRP A 59 -16.37 7.84 12.09
C TRP A 59 -15.65 7.63 10.75
N VAL A 60 -15.78 8.56 9.81
CA VAL A 60 -15.06 8.53 8.53
C VAL A 60 -13.55 8.54 8.76
N THR A 61 -13.06 9.36 9.69
CA THR A 61 -11.63 9.47 10.05
C THR A 61 -11.04 8.15 10.54
N LEU A 62 -11.84 7.25 11.13
CA LEU A 62 -11.40 5.94 11.57
C LEU A 62 -11.30 4.91 10.43
N GLN A 63 -12.02 5.09 9.32
CA GLN A 63 -12.11 4.08 8.26
C GLN A 63 -10.74 3.72 7.63
N PRO A 64 -9.81 4.67 7.37
CA PRO A 64 -8.48 4.32 6.87
C PRO A 64 -7.68 3.44 7.84
N VAL A 65 -7.82 3.68 9.16
CA VAL A 65 -7.16 2.85 10.19
C VAL A 65 -7.74 1.43 10.17
N LEU A 66 -9.08 1.32 10.08
CA LEU A 66 -9.76 0.03 9.97
C LEU A 66 -9.35 -0.72 8.70
N ARG A 67 -9.30 -0.04 7.55
CA ARG A 67 -8.84 -0.62 6.28
C ARG A 67 -7.46 -1.27 6.43
N ARG A 68 -6.53 -0.60 7.10
CA ARG A 68 -5.17 -1.12 7.37
C ARG A 68 -5.17 -2.34 8.31
N ILE A 69 -6.01 -2.35 9.33
CA ILE A 69 -6.12 -3.46 10.29
C ILE A 69 -6.75 -4.69 9.63
N PHE A 70 -7.82 -4.49 8.86
CA PHE A 70 -8.58 -5.56 8.23
C PHE A 70 -8.03 -6.01 6.88
N GLY A 71 -7.15 -5.22 6.24
CA GLY A 71 -6.63 -5.52 4.90
C GLY A 71 -7.74 -5.70 3.87
N CYS A 72 -8.78 -4.84 3.94
CA CYS A 72 -9.98 -4.90 3.09
C CYS A 72 -10.66 -6.27 3.09
N SER A 73 -10.59 -7.01 4.20
CA SER A 73 -11.04 -8.40 4.30
C SER A 73 -11.74 -8.62 5.65
N PHE A 74 -12.35 -9.80 5.82
CA PHE A 74 -12.81 -10.31 7.12
C PHE A 74 -14.01 -9.58 7.74
N LEU A 75 -14.78 -8.84 6.93
CA LEU A 75 -16.12 -8.36 7.24
C LEU A 75 -17.14 -9.07 6.34
N PRO A 76 -18.44 -9.16 6.72
CA PRO A 76 -19.43 -9.97 5.99
C PRO A 76 -19.49 -9.71 4.49
N ASP A 77 -19.44 -8.45 4.07
CA ASP A 77 -19.49 -8.07 2.65
C ASP A 77 -18.13 -8.18 1.93
N HIS A 78 -17.04 -8.47 2.66
CA HIS A 78 -15.67 -8.62 2.15
C HIS A 78 -15.22 -10.08 2.27
N ASP A 79 -16.00 -10.98 1.67
CA ASP A 79 -15.89 -12.45 1.82
C ASP A 79 -14.81 -13.10 0.93
N TYR A 80 -14.31 -12.39 -0.08
CA TYR A 80 -13.27 -12.85 -1.00
C TYR A 80 -11.85 -12.46 -0.56
N GLY A 81 -11.74 -11.47 0.33
CA GLY A 81 -10.47 -10.91 0.79
C GLY A 81 -9.68 -11.90 1.66
N LYS A 82 -8.36 -11.96 1.45
CA LYS A 82 -7.44 -12.82 2.21
C LYS A 82 -6.46 -12.04 3.10
N GLY A 83 -6.75 -10.75 3.35
CA GLY A 83 -5.92 -9.86 4.16
C GLY A 83 -4.63 -9.38 3.48
N GLY A 84 -4.42 -9.72 2.20
CA GLY A 84 -3.32 -9.19 1.40
C GLY A 84 -3.54 -7.74 1.00
N LYS A 85 -2.47 -7.06 0.61
CA LYS A 85 -2.53 -5.69 0.04
C LYS A 85 -2.27 -5.74 -1.45
N GLY A 86 -2.96 -4.88 -2.20
CA GLY A 86 -2.66 -4.57 -3.60
C GLY A 86 -1.74 -3.35 -3.73
N TRP A 87 -1.32 -3.07 -4.96
CA TRP A 87 -0.49 -1.90 -5.26
C TRP A 87 -1.17 -0.58 -4.87
N ARG A 88 -2.47 -0.41 -5.19
CA ARG A 88 -3.24 0.81 -4.85
C ARG A 88 -3.27 1.06 -3.35
N ASP A 89 -3.39 0.00 -2.54
CA ASP A 89 -3.47 0.08 -1.08
C ASP A 89 -2.19 0.69 -0.48
N LEU A 90 -1.02 0.39 -1.06
CA LEU A 90 0.26 0.93 -0.61
C LEU A 90 0.30 2.45 -0.61
N TRP A 91 -0.43 3.08 -1.54
CA TRP A 91 -0.47 4.53 -1.71
C TRP A 91 -1.68 5.14 -1.01
N GLN A 92 -2.85 4.50 -1.12
CA GLN A 92 -4.10 5.00 -0.57
C GLN A 92 -4.12 4.97 0.96
N ASP A 93 -3.57 3.93 1.59
CA ASP A 93 -3.49 3.82 3.06
C ASP A 93 -2.63 4.94 3.68
N LEU A 94 -1.74 5.54 2.89
CA LEU A 94 -0.84 6.61 3.35
C LEU A 94 -1.50 7.99 3.28
N LEU A 95 -2.56 8.19 2.49
CA LEU A 95 -3.18 9.52 2.32
C LEU A 95 -3.66 10.10 3.65
N SER A 96 -4.38 9.33 4.46
CA SER A 96 -4.83 9.80 5.78
C SER A 96 -3.68 9.97 6.76
N LEU A 97 -2.66 9.11 6.69
CA LEU A 97 -1.51 9.18 7.58
C LEU A 97 -0.62 10.39 7.26
N ILE A 98 -0.52 10.79 6.00
CA ILE A 98 0.16 12.04 5.60
C ILE A 98 -0.50 13.25 6.27
N LEU A 99 -1.83 13.25 6.42
CA LEU A 99 -2.56 14.36 7.05
C LEU A 99 -2.43 14.38 8.57
N ILE A 100 -2.18 13.23 9.20
CA ILE A 100 -2.26 13.06 10.66
C ILE A 100 -0.87 12.96 11.29
N GLU A 101 0.00 12.12 10.73
CA GLU A 101 1.32 11.75 11.25
C GLU A 101 2.33 11.58 10.09
N PRO A 102 2.62 12.65 9.29
CA PRO A 102 3.39 12.53 8.04
C PRO A 102 4.80 11.96 8.19
N GLU A 103 5.49 12.25 9.29
CA GLU A 103 6.85 11.72 9.52
C GLU A 103 6.88 10.18 9.59
N SER A 104 5.79 9.56 10.05
CA SER A 104 5.69 8.11 10.17
C SER A 104 5.55 7.38 8.82
N VAL A 105 5.20 8.10 7.75
CA VAL A 105 4.94 7.49 6.44
C VAL A 105 6.13 7.51 5.48
N ARG A 106 7.16 8.31 5.76
CA ARG A 106 8.27 8.57 4.84
C ARG A 106 8.94 7.28 4.37
N GLU A 107 9.27 6.40 5.31
CA GLU A 107 9.92 5.12 5.00
C GLU A 107 9.00 4.20 4.19
N SER A 108 7.69 4.21 4.48
CA SER A 108 6.71 3.43 3.71
C SER A 108 6.62 3.91 2.26
N LEU A 109 6.59 5.23 2.06
CA LEU A 109 6.59 5.85 0.73
C LEU A 109 7.82 5.42 -0.07
N ILE A 110 9.02 5.50 0.52
CA ILE A 110 10.27 5.07 -0.11
C ILE A 110 10.19 3.59 -0.47
N ASN A 111 9.85 2.72 0.49
CA ASN A 111 9.82 1.27 0.31
C ASN A 111 8.85 0.82 -0.80
N ASN A 112 7.73 1.54 -1.00
CA ASN A 112 6.77 1.22 -2.06
C ASN A 112 7.39 1.27 -3.47
N PHE A 113 8.39 2.13 -3.70
CA PHE A 113 9.06 2.25 -5.00
C PHE A 113 9.86 1.01 -5.40
N ALA A 114 10.25 0.15 -4.44
CA ALA A 114 10.97 -1.08 -4.74
C ALA A 114 10.18 -2.06 -5.63
N GLY A 115 8.86 -1.86 -5.75
CA GLY A 115 7.97 -2.65 -6.59
C GLY A 115 7.89 -2.18 -8.04
N VAL A 116 8.46 -1.03 -8.40
CA VAL A 116 8.43 -0.49 -9.77
C VAL A 116 9.40 -1.26 -10.66
N ARG A 117 8.96 -1.66 -11.86
CA ARG A 117 9.80 -2.26 -12.90
C ARG A 117 10.39 -1.16 -13.80
N ILE A 118 11.50 -1.48 -14.46
CA ILE A 118 12.20 -0.54 -15.37
C ILE A 118 11.40 -0.17 -16.63
N ASP A 119 10.24 -0.78 -16.87
CA ASP A 119 9.30 -0.44 -17.93
C ASP A 119 8.08 0.36 -17.42
N GLY A 120 8.20 0.96 -16.22
CA GLY A 120 7.16 1.78 -15.60
C GLY A 120 5.94 1.00 -15.10
N SER A 121 5.90 -0.33 -15.26
CA SER A 121 4.92 -1.19 -14.59
C SER A 121 5.37 -1.50 -13.15
N ASN A 122 4.63 -2.31 -12.40
CA ASN A 122 4.95 -2.64 -11.02
C ASN A 122 4.53 -4.06 -10.62
N ALA A 123 5.13 -4.57 -9.56
CA ALA A 123 4.68 -5.79 -8.91
C ALA A 123 3.26 -5.61 -8.35
N THR A 124 2.44 -6.65 -8.48
CA THR A 124 1.02 -6.66 -8.07
C THR A 124 0.79 -7.47 -6.80
N ILE A 125 1.74 -8.32 -6.40
CA ILE A 125 1.69 -9.12 -5.17
C ILE A 125 2.67 -8.53 -4.15
N ILE A 126 2.13 -8.09 -3.03
CA ILE A 126 2.91 -7.50 -1.92
C ILE A 126 3.37 -8.61 -0.97
N GLY A 127 4.64 -8.56 -0.60
CA GLY A 127 5.28 -9.50 0.33
C GLY A 127 4.89 -9.28 1.79
N ALA A 128 5.49 -10.06 2.68
CA ALA A 128 5.21 -9.99 4.12
C ALA A 128 5.95 -8.82 4.80
N LYS A 129 7.10 -8.42 4.25
CA LYS A 129 7.92 -7.32 4.78
C LYS A 129 7.72 -6.03 3.97
N PHE A 130 8.02 -4.90 4.60
CA PHE A 130 8.05 -3.60 3.91
C PHE A 130 9.04 -3.62 2.75
N GLY A 131 8.62 -3.13 1.59
CA GLY A 131 9.44 -3.12 0.37
C GLY A 131 9.64 -4.50 -0.27
N GLU A 132 9.03 -5.56 0.25
CA GLU A 132 9.07 -6.88 -0.35
C GLU A 132 7.92 -7.04 -1.36
N PHE A 133 8.27 -7.51 -2.55
CA PHE A 133 7.34 -7.77 -3.64
C PHE A 133 7.60 -9.17 -4.18
N VAL A 134 6.53 -9.84 -4.61
CA VAL A 134 6.59 -11.23 -5.05
C VAL A 134 6.28 -11.29 -6.54
N ALA A 135 7.08 -12.07 -7.28
CA ALA A 135 6.80 -12.33 -8.68
C ALA A 135 5.47 -13.09 -8.82
N ASP A 136 4.67 -12.67 -9.81
CA ASP A 136 3.43 -13.36 -10.11
C ASP A 136 3.73 -14.80 -10.55
N ARG A 137 3.05 -15.76 -9.90
CA ARG A 137 3.19 -17.19 -10.18
C ARG A 137 2.14 -17.68 -11.18
N ASN A 138 1.17 -16.84 -11.53
CA ASN A 138 0.10 -17.18 -12.45
C ASN A 138 0.57 -17.13 -13.90
N ALA A 139 -0.08 -17.94 -14.74
CA ALA A 139 0.18 -17.98 -16.17
C ALA A 139 -0.17 -16.66 -16.89
N ILE A 140 -1.13 -15.91 -16.34
CA ILE A 140 -1.61 -14.63 -16.87
C ILE A 140 -1.19 -13.54 -15.90
N THR A 141 -0.40 -12.59 -16.38
CA THR A 141 0.01 -11.42 -15.63
C THR A 141 -0.79 -10.23 -16.14
N ARG A 142 -1.34 -9.43 -15.22
CA ARG A 142 -2.16 -8.26 -15.54
C ARG A 142 -1.39 -6.97 -15.27
N VAL A 143 -1.66 -5.95 -16.08
CA VAL A 143 -1.14 -4.58 -15.90
C VAL A 143 -2.31 -3.62 -15.85
N TRP A 144 -2.42 -2.91 -14.74
CA TRP A 144 -3.39 -1.83 -14.59
C TRP A 144 -2.73 -0.51 -14.95
N MET A 145 -3.31 0.18 -15.92
CA MET A 145 -2.72 1.38 -16.52
C MET A 145 -2.64 2.56 -15.53
N ASP A 146 -3.51 2.58 -14.52
CA ASP A 146 -3.59 3.64 -13.50
C ASP A 146 -2.51 3.50 -12.41
N HIS A 147 -1.88 2.33 -12.28
CA HIS A 147 -0.93 2.06 -11.20
C HIS A 147 0.29 3.01 -11.19
N GLY A 148 0.69 3.56 -12.35
CA GLY A 148 1.76 4.54 -12.44
C GLY A 148 1.39 5.96 -12.00
N ALA A 149 0.10 6.27 -11.88
CA ALA A 149 -0.38 7.62 -11.56
C ALA A 149 -0.43 7.90 -10.05
N TRP A 150 -0.91 6.95 -9.26
CA TRP A 150 -1.07 7.11 -7.80
C TRP A 150 0.21 7.45 -7.02
N PRO A 151 1.39 6.86 -7.33
CA PRO A 151 2.64 7.20 -6.65
C PRO A 151 2.96 8.70 -6.70
N LEU A 152 2.82 9.32 -7.88
CA LEU A 152 3.09 10.74 -8.07
C LEU A 152 2.14 11.60 -7.25
N MET A 153 0.84 11.30 -7.29
CA MET A 153 -0.17 12.03 -6.54
C MET A 153 0.08 11.97 -5.03
N THR A 154 0.42 10.78 -4.51
CA THR A 154 0.69 10.59 -3.08
C THR A 154 2.00 11.24 -2.63
N ILE A 155 3.07 11.16 -3.44
CA ILE A 155 4.34 11.85 -3.14
C ILE A 155 4.16 13.36 -3.19
N LEU A 156 3.40 13.88 -4.15
CA LEU A 156 3.13 15.31 -4.23
C LEU A 156 2.36 15.80 -3.00
N LEU A 157 1.37 15.04 -2.52
CA LEU A 157 0.67 15.35 -1.27
C LEU A 157 1.65 15.38 -0.09
N TYR A 158 2.51 14.37 0.04
CA TYR A 158 3.51 14.31 1.11
C TYR A 158 4.44 15.52 1.07
N VAL A 159 5.07 15.80 -0.07
CA VAL A 159 6.00 16.91 -0.24
C VAL A 159 5.33 18.25 0.04
N ASN A 160 4.09 18.45 -0.42
CA ASN A 160 3.36 19.69 -0.17
C ASN A 160 3.03 19.87 1.33
N GLN A 161 2.78 18.79 2.06
CA GLN A 161 2.47 18.87 3.49
C GLN A 161 3.69 18.99 4.39
N THR A 162 4.82 18.40 4.01
CA THR A 162 6.03 18.36 4.86
C THR A 162 7.11 19.34 4.42
N GLY A 163 7.14 19.72 3.14
CA GLY A 163 8.26 20.42 2.52
C GLY A 163 9.50 19.54 2.33
N ASP A 164 9.44 18.23 2.56
CA ASP A 164 10.57 17.32 2.37
C ASP A 164 10.76 16.96 0.89
N TYR A 165 11.35 17.89 0.13
CA TYR A 165 11.74 17.63 -1.26
C TYR A 165 12.89 16.62 -1.39
N LYS A 166 13.65 16.35 -0.31
CA LYS A 166 14.79 15.43 -0.36
C LYS A 166 14.35 13.99 -0.57
N ILE A 167 13.11 13.64 -0.23
CA ILE A 167 12.53 12.32 -0.52
C ILE A 167 12.68 11.95 -2.01
N LEU A 168 12.59 12.93 -2.92
CA LEU A 168 12.71 12.70 -4.37
C LEU A 168 14.10 12.22 -4.79
N LEU A 169 15.12 12.48 -3.97
CA LEU A 169 16.52 12.10 -4.21
C LEU A 169 16.94 10.84 -3.44
N GLU A 170 16.03 10.22 -2.69
CA GLU A 170 16.30 8.94 -2.03
C GLU A 170 16.44 7.83 -3.08
N ASP A 171 17.36 6.90 -2.83
CA ASP A 171 17.66 5.81 -3.77
C ASP A 171 16.85 4.55 -3.46
N ASN A 172 16.22 3.98 -4.48
CA ASN A 172 15.59 2.67 -4.41
C ASN A 172 15.93 1.75 -5.59
N THR A 173 15.67 0.46 -5.43
CA THR A 173 15.86 -0.58 -6.44
C THR A 173 14.63 -0.72 -7.33
N TYR A 174 14.82 -1.22 -8.55
CA TYR A 174 13.71 -1.64 -9.40
C TYR A 174 13.42 -3.13 -9.24
N PHE A 175 12.14 -3.48 -9.21
CA PHE A 175 11.68 -4.85 -9.22
C PHE A 175 12.01 -5.54 -10.54
N ARG A 176 12.43 -6.81 -10.46
CA ARG A 176 12.69 -7.66 -11.62
C ARG A 176 12.08 -9.04 -11.41
N ASP A 177 11.32 -9.49 -12.40
CA ASP A 177 10.84 -10.85 -12.53
C ASP A 177 10.96 -11.29 -14.00
N SER A 178 10.31 -12.38 -14.37
CA SER A 178 10.29 -12.86 -15.75
C SER A 178 9.47 -11.96 -16.69
N GLN A 179 8.81 -10.90 -16.21
CA GLN A 179 7.98 -10.03 -17.02
C GLN A 179 8.81 -8.89 -17.61
N LEU A 180 8.58 -8.60 -18.89
CA LEU A 180 9.23 -7.52 -19.62
C LEU A 180 8.23 -6.76 -20.49
N SER A 181 8.57 -5.51 -20.79
CA SER A 181 7.80 -4.68 -21.71
C SER A 181 6.34 -4.62 -21.27
N ARG A 182 6.09 -4.28 -20.00
CA ARG A 182 4.75 -4.23 -19.40
C ARG A 182 3.98 -5.54 -19.59
N THR A 183 4.66 -6.67 -19.37
CA THR A 183 4.14 -8.04 -19.50
C THR A 183 3.88 -8.55 -20.93
N PHE A 184 4.11 -7.75 -21.97
CA PHE A 184 3.98 -8.20 -23.37
C PHE A 184 5.07 -9.21 -23.77
N LYS A 185 6.18 -9.27 -23.05
CA LYS A 185 7.28 -10.22 -23.29
C LYS A 185 7.67 -10.92 -22.00
N LYS A 186 8.21 -12.13 -22.15
CA LYS A 186 8.89 -12.86 -21.06
C LYS A 186 10.40 -12.76 -21.22
N ASP A 187 11.09 -12.51 -20.13
CA ASP A 187 12.53 -12.68 -20.06
C ASP A 187 12.86 -14.18 -19.96
N LYS A 188 13.47 -14.72 -21.02
CA LYS A 188 13.88 -16.13 -21.06
C LYS A 188 15.17 -16.40 -20.30
N GLU A 189 15.95 -15.36 -20.01
CA GLU A 189 17.22 -15.46 -19.29
C GLU A 189 17.03 -15.32 -17.78
N TRP A 190 15.90 -14.76 -17.34
CA TRP A 190 15.57 -14.67 -15.94
C TRP A 190 15.34 -16.07 -15.33
N SER A 191 15.90 -16.27 -14.13
CA SER A 191 15.65 -17.45 -13.30
C SER A 191 15.60 -17.04 -11.83
N PRO A 192 15.06 -17.87 -10.91
CA PRO A 192 15.05 -17.55 -9.48
C PRO A 192 16.44 -17.24 -8.89
N LYS A 193 17.53 -17.76 -9.49
CA LYS A 193 18.91 -17.45 -9.08
C LYS A 193 19.31 -16.00 -9.37
N TYR A 194 18.68 -15.34 -10.35
CA TYR A 194 18.91 -13.93 -10.64
C TYR A 194 18.46 -13.05 -9.46
N GLY A 195 17.38 -13.44 -8.78
CA GLY A 195 16.71 -12.68 -7.74
C GLY A 195 15.63 -11.75 -8.29
N HIS A 196 15.19 -10.80 -7.46
CA HIS A 196 14.06 -9.92 -7.75
C HIS A 196 14.40 -8.43 -7.92
N GLN A 197 15.69 -8.11 -8.01
CA GLN A 197 16.18 -6.75 -8.17
C GLN A 197 16.90 -6.62 -9.51
N LEU A 198 16.61 -5.55 -10.23
CA LEU A 198 17.27 -5.23 -11.49
C LEU A 198 18.78 -5.08 -11.27
N LYS A 199 19.57 -5.59 -12.21
CA LYS A 199 21.03 -5.47 -12.21
C LYS A 199 21.55 -4.68 -13.42
N ASP A 200 22.65 -3.97 -13.22
CA ASP A 200 23.40 -3.30 -14.29
C ASP A 200 24.19 -4.31 -15.15
N VAL A 201 24.92 -3.78 -16.15
CA VAL A 201 25.75 -4.59 -17.06
C VAL A 201 26.90 -5.34 -16.37
N ASN A 202 27.29 -4.91 -15.17
CA ASN A 202 28.33 -5.54 -14.36
C ASN A 202 27.76 -6.54 -13.34
N GLY A 203 26.43 -6.68 -13.27
CA GLY A 203 25.74 -7.55 -12.32
C GLY A 203 25.49 -6.94 -10.94
N ASN A 204 25.73 -5.64 -10.75
CA ASN A 204 25.41 -4.94 -9.51
C ASN A 204 23.92 -4.58 -9.47
N VAL A 205 23.32 -4.54 -8.28
CA VAL A 205 21.93 -4.09 -8.14
C VAL A 205 21.83 -2.62 -8.56
N TYR A 206 20.97 -2.34 -9.54
CA TYR A 206 20.72 -1.00 -10.01
C TYR A 206 19.82 -0.24 -9.03
N ARG A 207 20.19 1.02 -8.76
CA ARG A 207 19.42 1.93 -7.92
C ARG A 207 19.23 3.24 -8.65
N GLY A 208 18.02 3.78 -8.55
CA GLY A 208 17.64 5.07 -9.09
C GLY A 208 16.95 5.90 -8.02
N THR A 209 16.94 7.21 -8.22
CA THR A 209 16.22 8.12 -7.32
C THR A 209 14.71 7.89 -7.41
N LEU A 210 13.97 8.24 -6.37
CA LEU A 210 12.50 8.24 -6.41
C LEU A 210 11.95 9.11 -7.55
N LEU A 211 12.60 10.23 -7.86
CA LEU A 211 12.24 11.06 -9.02
C LEU A 211 12.38 10.30 -10.34
N GLU A 212 13.44 9.51 -10.51
CA GLU A 212 13.61 8.67 -11.69
C GLU A 212 12.48 7.65 -11.82
N HIS A 213 12.09 7.01 -10.72
CA HIS A 213 10.98 6.05 -10.71
C HIS A 213 9.67 6.74 -11.12
N LEU A 214 9.39 7.92 -10.57
CA LEU A 214 8.19 8.72 -10.91
C LEU A 214 8.19 9.13 -12.39
N LEU A 215 9.32 9.61 -12.91
CA LEU A 215 9.45 9.97 -14.32
C LEU A 215 9.20 8.76 -15.22
N LEU A 216 9.80 7.61 -14.88
CA LEU A 216 9.62 6.38 -15.64
C LEU A 216 8.16 5.94 -15.70
N GLN A 217 7.47 5.91 -14.56
CA GLN A 217 6.06 5.51 -14.48
C GLN A 217 5.16 6.38 -15.36
N ASN A 218 5.40 7.69 -15.40
CA ASN A 218 4.55 8.65 -16.12
C ASN A 218 4.93 8.77 -17.60
N LEU A 219 6.22 8.82 -17.94
CA LEU A 219 6.69 8.98 -19.31
C LEU A 219 6.47 7.72 -20.15
N VAL A 220 6.65 6.52 -19.58
CA VAL A 220 6.34 5.29 -20.32
C VAL A 220 4.87 5.25 -20.69
N GLN A 221 3.99 5.63 -19.76
CA GLN A 221 2.55 5.66 -19.98
C GLN A 221 2.14 6.68 -21.06
N PHE A 222 2.81 7.83 -21.12
CA PHE A 222 2.59 8.86 -22.14
C PHE A 222 2.81 8.34 -23.56
N PHE A 223 3.83 7.50 -23.79
CA PHE A 223 4.11 6.91 -25.11
C PHE A 223 3.33 5.62 -25.38
N ASN A 224 2.69 5.02 -24.37
CA ASN A 224 1.92 3.78 -24.49
C ASN A 224 0.50 4.05 -25.03
N VAL A 225 0.41 4.53 -26.27
CA VAL A 225 -0.86 4.94 -26.90
C VAL A 225 -1.46 3.88 -27.83
N GLY A 226 -2.78 3.90 -27.96
CA GLY A 226 -3.54 3.16 -28.96
C GLY A 226 -3.65 3.91 -30.30
N GLU A 227 -4.47 3.38 -31.22
CA GLU A 227 -4.65 3.92 -32.58
C GLU A 227 -5.21 5.35 -32.61
N HIS A 228 -5.93 5.75 -31.55
CA HIS A 228 -6.50 7.09 -31.41
C HIS A 228 -5.59 8.06 -30.63
N ASN A 229 -4.33 7.71 -30.38
CA ASN A 229 -3.37 8.52 -29.63
C ASN A 229 -3.82 8.82 -28.18
N ILE A 230 -4.55 7.88 -27.58
CA ILE A 230 -4.94 7.87 -26.17
C ILE A 230 -4.17 6.73 -25.50
N THR A 231 -3.71 6.95 -24.27
CA THR A 231 -3.06 5.93 -23.45
C THR A 231 -3.89 4.64 -23.43
N ARG A 232 -3.24 3.50 -23.65
CA ARG A 232 -3.89 2.19 -23.66
C ARG A 232 -4.49 1.86 -22.29
N LEU A 233 -5.64 1.17 -22.31
CA LEU A 233 -6.28 0.65 -21.10
C LEU A 233 -5.47 -0.48 -20.45
N GLU A 234 -4.68 -1.21 -21.26
CA GLU A 234 -3.96 -2.42 -20.84
C GLU A 234 -4.90 -3.50 -20.32
N SER A 235 -4.76 -3.98 -19.08
CA SER A 235 -5.67 -4.98 -18.52
C SER A 235 -6.89 -4.37 -17.81
N ALA A 236 -6.82 -3.11 -17.40
CA ALA A 236 -7.87 -2.29 -16.79
C ALA A 236 -7.26 -0.97 -16.31
N ASP A 237 -8.10 -0.01 -15.92
CA ASP A 237 -7.72 1.18 -15.15
C ASP A 237 -8.23 1.07 -13.70
N TRP A 238 -8.48 2.21 -13.05
CA TRP A 238 -9.07 2.26 -11.71
C TRP A 238 -10.34 1.40 -11.57
N ASN A 239 -11.13 1.27 -12.64
CA ASN A 239 -12.26 0.37 -12.70
C ASN A 239 -11.80 -1.03 -13.15
N ASP A 240 -11.61 -1.92 -12.19
CA ASP A 240 -11.22 -3.31 -12.44
C ASP A 240 -12.19 -4.08 -13.35
N GLY A 241 -13.44 -3.63 -13.50
CA GLY A 241 -14.43 -4.26 -14.38
C GLY A 241 -14.20 -3.98 -15.87
N LEU A 242 -13.33 -3.04 -16.23
CA LEU A 242 -12.97 -2.74 -17.63
C LEU A 242 -11.83 -3.65 -18.12
N GLU A 243 -12.00 -4.97 -18.02
CA GLU A 243 -10.92 -5.96 -18.21
C GLU A 243 -10.92 -6.71 -19.56
N MET A 244 -11.80 -6.33 -20.49
CA MET A 244 -12.07 -7.10 -21.73
C MET A 244 -11.81 -6.32 -23.03
N ALA A 245 -10.98 -5.27 -23.00
CA ALA A 245 -10.69 -4.40 -24.14
C ALA A 245 -9.31 -4.64 -24.77
#